data_AF-A0A2Z4IXV3-F1
#
_entry.id   AF-A0A2Z4IXV3-F1
#
_cell.length_a   1.000
_cell.length_b   1.000
_cell.length_c   1.000
_cell.angle_alpha   90.00
_cell.angle_beta   90.00
_cell.angle_gamma   90.00
#
_symmetry.space_group_name_H-M   'P 1'
#
loop_
_entity.id
_entity.type
_entity.pdbx_description
1 polymer ?
#
loop_
_entity_poly.entity_id
_entity_poly.type
_entity_poly.pdbx_seq_one_letter_code
_entity_poly.pdbx_strand_id
1 'polypeptide(L)'
;MNDRVTPAMQATPDGEAQLALVVHLPWDDVARLGQEAGRLAAQLQRPVTLDEAVSHRLRSVSPGAHAKPAGTQPAAVQASSSSVSSVSSLPARPPAEQARQAIDRINGTA
;
A
#
# COMPACT_ATOMS: atom_id res chain seq x y z
N MET A 1 28.60 -21.53 8.85
CA MET A 1 28.69 -20.50 9.90
C MET A 1 28.04 -19.24 9.35
N ASN A 2 26.75 -19.01 9.59
CA ASN A 2 26.12 -17.70 9.35
C ASN A 2 26.03 -17.04 10.72
N ASP A 3 27.07 -16.30 11.09
CA ASP A 3 27.02 -15.50 12.30
C ASP A 3 25.86 -14.50 12.16
N ARG A 4 24.83 -14.68 12.98
CA ARG A 4 23.76 -13.68 13.13
C ARG A 4 24.36 -12.49 13.85
N VAL A 5 25.06 -11.65 13.10
CA VAL A 5 25.45 -10.32 13.56
C VAL A 5 24.15 -9.54 13.69
N THR A 6 23.73 -9.29 14.92
CA THR A 6 22.62 -8.38 15.18
C THR A 6 23.01 -7.01 14.60
N PRO A 7 22.29 -6.51 13.58
CA PRO A 7 22.64 -5.22 12.99
C PRO A 7 22.52 -4.13 14.07
N ALA A 8 23.54 -3.29 14.18
CA ALA A 8 23.63 -2.30 15.25
C ALA A 8 22.52 -1.25 15.07
N MET A 9 21.58 -1.21 16.02
CA MET A 9 20.50 -0.22 16.08
C MET A 9 21.00 1.02 16.82
N GLN A 10 20.84 2.20 16.22
CA GLN A 10 21.27 3.48 16.80
C GLN A 10 20.06 4.37 17.07
N ALA A 11 19.90 4.85 18.30
CA ALA A 11 18.89 5.85 18.61
C ALA A 11 19.30 7.21 18.05
N THR A 12 18.34 7.96 17.52
CA THR A 12 18.54 9.33 17.03
C THR A 12 18.13 10.34 18.10
N PRO A 13 18.65 11.58 18.05
CA PRO A 13 18.24 12.64 18.97
C PRO A 13 16.75 13.00 18.88
N ASP A 14 16.10 12.67 17.76
CA ASP A 14 14.67 12.93 17.51
C ASP A 14 13.75 11.89 18.19
N GLY A 15 14.33 10.86 18.83
CA GLY A 15 13.58 9.77 19.45
C GLY A 15 13.29 8.59 18.50
N GLU A 16 13.87 8.59 17.30
CA GLU A 16 13.76 7.51 16.33
C GLU A 16 14.92 6.51 16.48
N ALA A 17 14.88 5.40 15.76
CA ALA A 17 15.99 4.46 15.66
C ALA A 17 16.41 4.25 14.20
N GLN A 18 17.71 4.25 13.93
CA GLN A 18 18.31 3.99 12.64
C GLN A 18 18.93 2.58 12.59
N LEU A 19 18.79 1.93 11.43
CA LEU A 19 19.35 0.61 11.14
C LEU A 19 19.83 0.58 9.69
N ALA A 20 21.06 0.12 9.46
CA ALA A 20 21.59 -0.12 8.12
C ALA A 20 21.45 -1.61 7.76
N LEU A 21 20.74 -1.89 6.66
CA LEU A 21 20.48 -3.25 6.19
C LEU A 21 20.92 -3.40 4.74
N VAL A 22 21.55 -4.54 4.42
CA VAL A 22 21.77 -4.97 3.04
C VAL A 22 20.71 -6.02 2.71
N VAL A 23 19.90 -5.77 1.69
CA VAL A 23 18.79 -6.64 1.27
C VAL A 23 18.95 -7.03 -0.19
N HIS A 24 18.64 -8.28 -0.50
CA HIS A 24 18.54 -8.75 -1.88
C HIS A 24 17.08 -8.70 -2.31
N LEU A 25 16.76 -7.88 -3.30
CA LEU A 25 15.42 -7.80 -3.87
C LEU A 25 15.38 -8.44 -5.26
N PRO A 26 14.30 -9.16 -5.62
CA PRO A 26 14.05 -9.56 -6.99
C PRO A 26 13.78 -8.32 -7.86
N TRP A 27 14.00 -8.46 -9.17
CA TRP A 27 13.81 -7.36 -10.12
C TRP A 27 12.34 -6.87 -10.18
N ASP A 28 11.36 -7.75 -9.92
CA ASP A 28 9.94 -7.36 -9.85
C ASP A 28 9.68 -6.33 -8.73
N ASP A 29 10.27 -6.53 -7.56
CA ASP A 29 10.13 -5.60 -6.44
C ASP A 29 10.80 -4.26 -6.73
N VAL A 30 11.96 -4.28 -7.39
CA VAL A 30 12.65 -3.06 -7.85
C VAL A 30 11.78 -2.29 -8.85
N ALA A 31 11.12 -2.99 -9.78
CA ALA A 31 10.21 -2.38 -10.74
C ALA A 31 8.98 -1.74 -10.06
N ARG A 32 8.39 -2.41 -9.06
CA ARG A 32 7.30 -1.84 -8.25
C ARG A 32 7.73 -0.59 -7.48
N LEU A 33 8.96 -0.58 -6.96
CA LEU A 33 9.56 0.58 -6.29
C LEU A 33 9.71 1.76 -7.26
N GLY A 34 10.12 1.49 -8.51
CA GLY A 34 10.17 2.49 -9.57
C GLY A 34 8.80 3.05 -9.95
N GLN A 35 7.77 2.19 -10.02
CA GLN A 35 6.38 2.64 -10.22
C GLN A 35 5.90 3.53 -9.08
N GLU A 36 6.23 3.18 -7.83
CA GLU A 36 5.91 3.98 -6.66
C GLU A 36 6.61 5.35 -6.69
N ALA A 37 7.89 5.38 -7.09
CA ALA A 37 8.63 6.62 -7.28
C ALA A 37 7.97 7.51 -8.36
N GLY A 38 7.53 6.92 -9.49
CA GLY A 38 6.79 7.63 -10.52
C GLY A 38 5.46 8.18 -10.02
N ARG A 39 4.72 7.40 -9.22
CA ARG A 39 3.46 7.84 -8.59
C ARG A 39 3.69 9.01 -7.64
N LEU A 40 4.71 8.91 -6.78
CA LEU A 40 5.09 9.98 -5.86
C LEU A 40 5.57 11.23 -6.60
N ALA A 41 6.34 11.08 -7.67
CA ALA A 41 6.79 12.21 -8.47
C ALA A 41 5.62 12.95 -9.13
N ALA A 42 4.63 12.22 -9.63
CA ALA A 42 3.40 12.80 -10.16
C ALA A 42 2.57 13.50 -9.06
N GLN A 43 2.47 12.90 -7.88
CA GLN A 43 1.69 13.43 -6.76
C GLN A 43 2.32 14.69 -6.15
N LEU A 44 3.64 14.70 -5.98
CA LEU A 44 4.40 15.82 -5.42
C LEU A 44 4.80 16.86 -6.47
N GLN A 45 4.57 16.57 -7.76
CA GLN A 45 4.99 17.39 -8.91
C GLN A 45 6.48 17.76 -8.86
N ARG A 46 7.30 16.85 -8.32
CA ARG A 46 8.74 17.01 -8.11
C ARG A 46 9.43 15.71 -8.49
N PRO A 47 10.66 15.73 -9.03
CA PRO A 47 11.47 14.52 -9.11
C PRO A 47 11.65 13.88 -7.73
N VAL A 48 11.35 12.57 -7.62
CA VAL A 48 11.44 11.78 -6.38
C VAL A 48 12.50 10.70 -6.57
N THR A 49 13.34 10.51 -5.55
CA THR A 49 14.38 9.48 -5.55
C THR A 49 13.82 8.11 -5.15
N LEU A 50 14.56 7.05 -5.48
CA LEU A 50 14.18 5.69 -5.10
C LEU A 50 14.15 5.52 -3.57
N ASP A 51 15.07 6.16 -2.85
CA ASP A 51 15.13 6.14 -1.38
C ASP A 51 13.88 6.79 -0.75
N GLU A 52 13.40 7.90 -1.31
CA GLU A 52 12.15 8.52 -0.87
C GLU A 52 10.94 7.61 -1.13
N ALA A 53 10.90 6.92 -2.28
CA ALA A 53 9.84 5.96 -2.58
C ALA A 53 9.87 4.74 -1.65
N VAL A 54 11.07 4.25 -1.30
CA VAL A 54 11.26 3.20 -0.29
C VAL A 54 10.76 3.66 1.06
N SER A 55 11.20 4.84 1.50
CA SER A 55 10.80 5.43 2.79
C SER A 55 9.29 5.60 2.88
N HIS A 56 8.65 6.09 1.81
CA HIS A 56 7.20 6.21 1.72
C HIS A 56 6.51 4.84 1.77
N ARG A 57 7.04 3.83 1.06
CA ARG A 57 6.50 2.47 1.06
C ARG A 57 6.63 1.79 2.43
N LEU A 58 7.77 1.94 3.11
CA LEU A 58 7.98 1.39 4.45
C LEU A 58 7.08 2.06 5.49
N ARG A 59 6.80 3.36 5.34
CA ARG A 59 5.90 4.10 6.23
C ARG A 59 4.42 3.82 5.96
N SER A 60 4.05 3.57 4.71
CA SER A 60 2.67 3.31 4.29
C SER A 60 2.24 1.84 4.46
N VAL A 61 3.17 0.90 4.32
CA VAL A 61 2.94 -0.50 4.69
C VAL A 61 2.98 -0.56 6.22
N SER A 62 1.79 -0.49 6.85
CA SER A 62 1.66 -0.57 8.30
C SER A 62 2.40 -1.82 8.83
N PRO A 63 3.36 -1.69 9.75
CA PRO A 63 4.07 -2.83 10.35
C PRO A 63 3.17 -3.49 11.41
N GLY A 64 2.06 -4.08 10.96
CA GLY A 64 0.96 -4.53 11.83
C GLY A 64 0.91 -6.03 12.12
N ALA A 65 1.99 -6.80 11.98
CA ALA A 65 1.91 -8.27 12.09
C ALA A 65 2.96 -8.98 12.97
N HIS A 66 3.91 -8.28 13.60
CA HIS A 66 5.00 -8.95 14.36
C HIS A 66 5.04 -8.68 15.87
N ALA A 67 4.04 -8.00 16.43
CA ALA A 67 3.91 -7.89 17.89
C ALA A 67 2.43 -7.93 18.31
N LYS A 68 1.85 -9.12 18.42
CA LYS A 68 0.75 -9.34 19.35
C LYS A 68 0.98 -10.65 20.12
N PRO A 69 1.36 -10.61 21.41
CA PRO A 69 1.38 -11.81 22.23
C PRO A 69 -0.05 -12.37 22.34
N ALA A 70 -0.17 -13.69 22.34
CA ALA A 70 -1.43 -14.41 22.44
C ALA A 70 -2.19 -13.98 23.70
N GLY A 71 -3.26 -13.22 23.50
CA GLY A 71 -4.13 -12.69 24.55
C GLY A 71 -5.43 -12.20 23.93
N THR A 72 -6.43 -13.07 23.96
CA THR A 72 -7.87 -12.85 23.75
C THR A 72 -8.36 -11.40 23.80
N GLN A 73 -8.85 -10.87 22.68
CA GLN A 73 -10.04 -9.99 22.61
C GLN A 73 -10.54 -9.83 21.16
N PRO A 74 -11.85 -9.53 20.96
CA PRO A 74 -12.64 -9.92 19.80
C PRO A 74 -12.46 -9.01 18.58
N ALA A 75 -12.95 -9.50 17.44
CA ALA A 75 -13.05 -8.78 16.18
C ALA A 75 -13.68 -7.39 16.37
N ALA A 76 -12.88 -6.34 16.20
CA ALA A 76 -13.32 -4.97 16.00
C ALA A 76 -12.55 -4.38 14.82
N VAL A 77 -13.19 -4.48 13.66
CA VAL A 77 -13.19 -3.52 12.54
C VAL A 77 -11.90 -2.70 12.33
N GLN A 78 -11.10 -3.14 11.35
CA GLN A 78 -10.27 -2.23 10.56
C GLN A 78 -11.19 -1.23 9.87
N ALA A 79 -11.25 0.00 10.39
CA ALA A 79 -11.80 1.16 9.72
C ALA A 79 -10.77 2.28 9.74
N SER A 80 -9.66 2.05 9.01
CA SER A 80 -8.80 3.11 8.49
C SER A 80 -8.52 2.81 7.01
N SER A 81 -9.59 2.56 6.28
CA SER A 81 -9.62 2.69 4.84
C SER A 81 -10.09 4.11 4.55
N SER A 82 -9.17 4.99 4.15
CA SER A 82 -9.51 6.14 3.31
C SER A 82 -10.04 5.59 1.98
N SER A 83 -11.29 5.16 2.04
CA SER A 83 -12.12 4.69 0.95
C SER A 83 -13.36 5.56 0.93
N VAL A 84 -13.20 6.77 0.40
CA VAL A 84 -14.25 7.33 -0.45
C VAL A 84 -13.95 6.82 -1.85
N SER A 85 -14.30 5.58 -2.14
CA SER A 85 -15.45 5.29 -3.00
C SER A 85 -15.93 3.86 -2.75
N SER A 86 -17.06 3.70 -2.06
CA SER A 86 -17.87 2.49 -2.17
C SER A 86 -18.54 2.47 -3.54
N VAL A 87 -18.03 1.65 -4.46
CA VAL A 87 -18.86 1.09 -5.52
C VAL A 87 -18.98 -0.40 -5.27
N SER A 88 -20.22 -0.79 -5.06
CA SER A 88 -20.66 -2.16 -4.81
C SER A 88 -20.02 -3.14 -5.79
N SER A 89 -19.49 -4.25 -5.26
CA SER A 89 -19.05 -5.41 -6.03
C SER A 89 -20.27 -6.03 -6.74
N LEU A 90 -20.59 -5.53 -7.93
CA LEU A 90 -21.45 -6.21 -8.89
C LEU A 90 -20.60 -7.22 -9.67
N PRO A 91 -21.09 -8.44 -9.92
CA PRO A 91 -20.41 -9.39 -10.81
C PRO A 91 -20.18 -8.72 -12.18
N ALA A 92 -19.02 -8.96 -12.78
CA ALA A 92 -18.64 -8.40 -14.08
C ALA A 92 -19.70 -8.72 -15.14
N ARG A 93 -20.60 -7.77 -15.36
CA ARG A 93 -21.71 -7.88 -16.30
C ARG A 93 -21.17 -7.63 -17.71
N PRO A 94 -21.47 -8.51 -18.69
CA PRO A 94 -20.93 -8.36 -20.03
C PRO A 94 -21.41 -7.03 -20.66
N PRO A 95 -20.56 -6.37 -21.47
CA PRO A 95 -20.78 -5.01 -21.98
C PRO A 95 -22.09 -4.86 -22.79
N ALA A 96 -22.65 -5.96 -23.28
CA ALA A 96 -23.93 -5.98 -24.00
C ALA A 96 -25.15 -5.60 -23.13
N GLU A 97 -25.13 -5.86 -21.82
CA GLU A 97 -26.23 -5.47 -20.92
C GLU A 97 -26.17 -3.99 -20.52
N GLN A 98 -24.97 -3.40 -20.50
CA GLN A 98 -24.78 -1.99 -20.15
C GLN A 98 -25.32 -1.05 -21.25
N ALA A 99 -25.11 -1.44 -22.52
CA ALA A 99 -25.69 -0.73 -23.67
C ALA A 99 -27.22 -0.75 -23.64
N ARG A 100 -27.82 -1.87 -23.22
CA ARG A 100 -29.29 -2.00 -23.12
C ARG A 100 -29.88 -1.10 -22.03
N GLN A 101 -29.24 -1.01 -20.86
CA GLN A 101 -29.71 -0.11 -19.79
C GLN A 101 -29.50 1.37 -20.10
N ALA A 102 -28.46 1.72 -20.86
CA ALA A 102 -28.27 3.09 -21.33
C ALA A 102 -29.42 3.52 -22.25
N ILE A 103 -29.85 2.64 -23.16
CA ILE A 103 -30.99 2.91 -24.05
C ILE A 103 -32.30 3.03 -23.25
N ASP A 104 -32.50 2.18 -22.24
CA ASP A 104 -33.70 2.19 -21.40
C ASP A 104 -33.81 3.48 -20.54
N ARG A 105 -32.69 3.95 -19.97
CA ARG A 105 -32.63 5.23 -19.24
C ARG A 105 -32.94 6.44 -20.11
N ILE A 106 -32.59 6.40 -21.39
CA ILE A 106 -32.88 7.50 -22.33
C ILE A 106 -34.38 7.53 -22.69
N ASN A 107 -35.06 6.37 -22.65
CA ASN A 107 -36.49 6.25 -22.95
C ASN A 107 -37.41 6.39 -21.72
N GLY A 108 -36.84 6.53 -20.52
CA GLY A 108 -37.55 7.09 -19.36
C GLY A 108 -38.66 6.22 -18.77
N THR A 109 -38.37 4.96 -18.43
CA THR A 109 -39.23 4.17 -17.54
C THR A 109 -38.44 3.60 -16.35
N ALA A 110 -38.51 4.34 -15.23
CA ALA A 110 -37.99 4.09 -13.87
C ALA A 110 -36.53 4.50 -13.58
#